data_AF-A0A8C0FKA8-F1
#
_entry.id   AF-A0A8C0FKA8-F1
#
_cell.length_a   1.000
_cell.length_b   1.000
_cell.length_c   1.000
_cell.angle_alpha   90.00
_cell.angle_beta   90.00
_cell.angle_gamma   90.00
#
_symmetry.space_group_name_H-M   'P 1'
#
loop_
_entity.id
_entity.type
_entity.pdbx_description
1 polymer ?
#
loop_
_entity_poly.entity_id
_entity_poly.type
_entity_poly.pdbx_seq_one_letter_code
_entity_poly.pdbx_strand_id
1 'polypeptide(L)'
;LHLKGAEDGGHPVIEAYKQGLRPAVGYELNPWLLCLSSYRAWKAGYHGKVSFLKKDLWKVNLSDCYNVIVFLAPGVKPPLATKLLAELPDEARVVAGRFPFPSWTPTSTLGQGLEQVWAYDMKEVPTVKSCLGTQPGVPRHDVPREQQHSYS
;
A
#
# COMPACT_ATOMS: atom_id res chain seq x y z
N LEU A 1 -4.95 -9.82 2.70
CA LEU A 1 -4.07 -9.24 3.74
C LEU A 1 -2.65 -9.71 3.53
N HIS A 2 -1.87 -8.93 2.79
CA HIS A 2 -0.52 -9.26 2.32
C HIS A 2 0.51 -8.67 3.25
N LEU A 3 1.26 -9.49 3.98
CA LEU A 3 2.22 -9.09 5.01
C LEU A 3 3.67 -9.34 4.55
N LYS A 4 4.45 -8.26 4.41
CA LYS A 4 5.90 -8.31 4.20
C LYS A 4 6.62 -8.07 5.53
N GLY A 5 7.70 -8.82 5.77
CA GLY A 5 8.29 -9.16 7.08
C GLY A 5 8.49 -8.06 8.11
N ALA A 6 7.87 -8.25 9.27
CA ALA A 6 8.46 -7.82 10.54
C ALA A 6 9.50 -8.86 10.96
N GLU A 7 10.54 -8.39 11.62
CA GLU A 7 11.80 -9.08 11.97
C GLU A 7 11.60 -10.34 12.86
N ASP A 8 10.33 -10.69 13.18
CA ASP A 8 9.90 -11.77 14.06
C ASP A 8 8.73 -12.61 13.53
N GLY A 9 8.78 -13.06 12.27
CA GLY A 9 8.09 -14.26 11.77
C GLY A 9 6.65 -14.52 12.25
N GLY A 10 5.66 -13.94 11.56
CA GLY A 10 4.32 -14.54 11.46
C GLY A 10 3.21 -14.04 12.41
N HIS A 11 3.50 -13.16 13.37
CA HIS A 11 2.46 -12.60 14.28
C HIS A 11 1.28 -11.91 13.55
N PRO A 12 1.51 -11.04 12.54
CA PRO A 12 0.41 -10.22 12.00
C PRO A 12 -0.59 -10.98 11.11
N VAL A 13 -0.19 -12.11 10.48
CA VAL A 13 -1.10 -12.87 9.59
C VAL A 13 -2.12 -13.66 10.43
N ILE A 14 -1.66 -14.23 11.54
CA ILE A 14 -2.52 -14.99 12.46
C ILE A 14 -3.50 -14.05 13.15
N GLU A 15 -3.03 -12.88 13.61
CA GLU A 15 -3.90 -11.89 14.23
C GLU A 15 -4.92 -11.32 13.25
N ALA A 16 -4.53 -11.04 12.00
CA ALA A 16 -5.47 -10.65 10.96
C ALA A 16 -6.58 -11.71 10.74
N TYR A 17 -6.19 -12.99 10.70
CA TYR A 17 -7.16 -14.08 10.58
C TYR A 17 -8.10 -14.16 11.80
N LYS A 18 -7.58 -13.96 13.02
CA LYS A 18 -8.39 -13.90 14.25
C LYS A 18 -9.38 -12.73 14.23
N GLN A 19 -9.02 -11.61 13.62
CA GLN A 19 -9.91 -10.47 13.41
C GLN A 19 -10.95 -10.68 12.29
N GLY A 20 -10.99 -11.87 11.68
CA GLY A 20 -11.97 -12.22 10.65
C GLY A 20 -11.55 -11.83 9.23
N LEU A 21 -10.34 -11.31 9.04
CA LEU A 21 -9.85 -10.91 7.72
C LEU A 21 -9.49 -12.15 6.91
N ARG A 22 -10.12 -12.29 5.74
CA ARG A 22 -9.92 -13.41 4.83
C ARG A 22 -9.85 -12.91 3.38
N PRO A 23 -8.98 -13.46 2.52
CA PRO A 23 -7.90 -14.39 2.84
C PRO A 23 -6.67 -13.70 3.50
N ALA A 24 -6.04 -14.42 4.44
CA ALA A 24 -4.84 -13.99 5.16
C ALA A 24 -3.60 -14.67 4.55
N VAL A 25 -2.78 -13.91 3.81
CA VAL A 25 -1.65 -14.44 3.03
C VAL A 25 -0.38 -13.64 3.34
N GLY A 26 0.62 -14.27 3.93
CA GLY A 26 1.94 -13.67 4.14
C GLY A 26 2.88 -13.94 2.98
N TYR A 27 3.68 -12.95 2.57
CA TYR A 27 4.67 -13.14 1.50
C TYR A 27 6.05 -12.80 2.03
N GLU A 28 6.94 -13.78 1.93
CA GLU A 28 8.28 -13.70 2.49
C GLU A 28 9.28 -14.29 1.50
N LEU A 29 10.38 -13.58 1.26
CA LEU A 29 11.44 -14.05 0.37
C LEU A 29 12.39 -15.01 1.10
N ASN A 30 12.57 -14.83 2.41
CA ASN A 30 13.45 -15.67 3.20
C ASN A 30 12.78 -17.02 3.57
N PRO A 31 13.27 -18.16 3.05
CA PRO A 31 12.67 -19.47 3.35
C PRO A 31 12.76 -19.84 4.84
N TRP A 32 13.76 -19.36 5.58
CA TRP A 32 13.86 -19.59 7.02
C TRP A 32 12.72 -18.91 7.78
N LEU A 33 12.42 -17.66 7.44
CA LEU A 33 11.30 -16.92 8.05
C LEU A 33 9.94 -17.52 7.63
N LEU A 34 9.84 -18.03 6.40
CA LEU A 34 8.65 -18.73 5.93
C LEU A 34 8.41 -20.01 6.76
N CYS A 35 9.45 -20.79 7.00
CA CYS A 35 9.40 -22.00 7.81
C CYS A 35 9.03 -21.67 9.26
N LEU A 36 9.67 -20.66 9.85
CA LEU A 36 9.37 -20.20 11.21
C LEU A 36 7.92 -19.70 11.34
N SER A 37 7.43 -18.93 10.37
CA SER A 37 6.06 -18.41 10.35
C SER A 37 5.04 -19.54 10.20
N SER A 38 5.33 -20.52 9.34
CA SER A 38 4.49 -21.71 9.16
C SER A 38 4.48 -22.60 10.40
N TYR A 39 5.63 -22.79 11.05
CA TYR A 39 5.75 -23.52 12.30
C TYR A 39 4.97 -22.83 13.43
N ARG A 40 5.03 -21.50 13.53
CA ARG A 40 4.25 -20.73 14.51
C ARG A 40 2.74 -20.82 14.25
N ALA A 41 2.32 -20.72 12.99
CA ALA A 41 0.92 -20.92 12.61
C ALA A 41 0.43 -22.35 12.92
N TRP A 42 1.28 -23.35 12.72
CA TRP A 42 1.00 -24.72 13.12
C TRP A 42 0.88 -24.88 14.63
N LYS A 43 1.85 -24.37 15.40
CA LYS A 43 1.83 -24.38 16.86
C LYS A 43 0.60 -23.67 17.43
N ALA A 44 0.11 -22.62 16.75
CA ALA A 44 -1.09 -21.89 17.13
C ALA A 44 -2.41 -22.50 16.62
N GLY A 45 -2.38 -23.62 15.87
CA GLY A 45 -3.59 -24.27 15.36
C GLY A 45 -4.27 -23.56 14.17
N TYR A 46 -3.54 -22.68 13.49
CA TYR A 46 -3.99 -21.97 12.28
C TYR A 46 -3.40 -22.55 10.99
N HIS A 47 -2.76 -23.72 11.06
CA HIS A 47 -2.30 -24.45 9.87
C HIS A 47 -3.46 -24.68 8.89
N GLY A 48 -3.27 -24.30 7.62
CA GLY A 48 -4.31 -24.38 6.58
C GLY A 48 -5.32 -23.23 6.56
N LYS A 49 -5.36 -22.38 7.61
CA LYS A 49 -6.21 -21.17 7.66
C LYS A 49 -5.48 -19.92 7.17
N VAL A 50 -4.16 -19.89 7.35
CA VAL A 50 -3.26 -18.85 6.85
C VAL A 50 -2.32 -19.46 5.82
N SER A 51 -2.00 -18.71 4.78
CA SER A 51 -1.07 -19.15 3.74
C SER A 51 0.18 -18.28 3.76
N PHE A 52 1.36 -18.90 3.73
CA PHE A 52 2.62 -18.20 3.56
C PHE A 52 3.24 -18.59 2.22
N LEU A 53 3.52 -17.62 1.37
CA LEU A 53 4.04 -17.85 0.02
C LEU A 53 5.43 -17.24 -0.13
N LYS A 54 6.37 -18.04 -0.64
CA LYS A 54 7.67 -17.54 -1.11
C LYS A 54 7.51 -16.91 -2.47
N LYS A 55 7.01 -15.68 -2.51
CA LYS A 55 6.81 -14.93 -3.75
C LYS A 55 7.26 -13.49 -3.57
N ASP A 56 7.82 -12.96 -4.64
CA ASP A 56 8.17 -11.55 -4.72
C ASP A 56 6.90 -10.72 -4.87
N LEU A 57 6.71 -9.75 -3.97
CA LEU A 57 5.61 -8.80 -3.99
C LEU A 57 5.46 -8.14 -5.37
N TRP A 58 6.57 -7.87 -6.08
CA TRP A 58 6.55 -7.23 -7.40
C TRP A 58 5.91 -8.05 -8.51
N LYS A 59 5.97 -9.39 -8.40
CA LYS A 59 5.47 -10.33 -9.42
C LYS A 59 4.06 -10.82 -9.13
N VAL A 60 3.51 -10.48 -7.98
CA VAL A 60 2.17 -10.88 -7.55
C VAL A 60 1.17 -9.84 -8.05
N ASN A 61 0.03 -10.31 -8.55
CA ASN A 61 -1.10 -9.45 -8.84
C ASN A 61 -1.84 -9.13 -7.53
N LEU A 62 -1.98 -7.84 -7.24
CA LEU A 62 -2.64 -7.34 -6.02
C LEU A 62 -4.09 -6.87 -6.26
N SER A 63 -4.63 -7.00 -7.48
CA SER A 63 -5.99 -6.55 -7.83
C SER A 63 -7.10 -7.09 -6.93
N ASP A 64 -6.93 -8.31 -6.44
CA ASP A 64 -7.96 -8.99 -5.65
C ASP A 64 -7.73 -8.79 -4.13
N CYS A 65 -6.83 -7.88 -3.75
CA CYS A 65 -6.45 -7.62 -2.37
C CYS A 65 -7.10 -6.33 -1.85
N TYR A 66 -8.09 -6.45 -0.96
CA TYR A 66 -8.71 -5.31 -0.29
C TYR A 66 -7.96 -4.82 0.96
N ASN A 67 -7.11 -5.66 1.55
CA ASN A 67 -6.34 -5.29 2.72
C ASN A 67 -4.89 -5.71 2.49
N VAL A 68 -3.95 -4.79 2.66
CA VAL A 68 -2.50 -5.01 2.44
C VAL A 68 -1.74 -4.40 3.60
N ILE A 69 -0.75 -5.12 4.14
CA ILE A 69 0.07 -4.63 5.26
C ILE A 69 1.56 -4.79 4.95
N VAL A 70 2.31 -3.70 4.90
CA VAL A 70 3.70 -3.72 4.41
C VAL A 70 4.67 -3.22 5.48
N PHE A 71 5.57 -4.10 5.92
CA PHE A 71 6.74 -3.73 6.70
C PHE A 71 7.95 -3.79 5.80
N LEU A 72 8.49 -2.62 5.49
CA LEU A 72 9.50 -2.46 4.46
C LEU A 72 10.45 -1.32 4.77
N ALA A 73 11.69 -1.46 4.31
CA ALA A 73 12.69 -0.40 4.37
C ALA A 73 12.24 0.84 3.57
N PRO A 74 12.61 2.06 3.98
CA PRO A 74 12.16 3.29 3.35
C PRO A 74 12.56 3.37 1.87
N GLY A 75 13.73 2.83 1.47
CA GLY A 75 14.18 2.86 0.08
C GLY A 75 13.31 2.06 -0.91
N VAL A 76 12.56 1.05 -0.45
CA VAL A 76 11.69 0.25 -1.31
C VAL A 76 10.22 0.71 -1.28
N LYS A 77 9.86 1.63 -0.39
CA LYS A 77 8.47 2.14 -0.28
C LYS A 77 8.04 2.96 -1.49
N PRO A 78 8.83 3.89 -2.06
CA PRO A 78 8.42 4.67 -3.23
C PRO A 78 8.01 3.82 -4.44
N PRO A 79 8.82 2.86 -4.95
CA PRO A 79 8.39 2.04 -6.08
C PRO A 79 7.19 1.16 -5.72
N LEU A 80 7.04 0.79 -4.44
CA LEU A 80 5.92 -0.05 -4.01
C LEU A 80 4.63 0.74 -4.00
N ALA A 81 4.67 1.99 -3.55
CA ALA A 81 3.53 2.89 -3.61
C ALA A 81 2.98 2.98 -5.04
N THR A 82 3.86 3.13 -6.03
CA THR A 82 3.46 3.16 -7.45
C THR A 82 2.77 1.86 -7.89
N LYS A 83 3.30 0.70 -7.51
CA LYS A 83 2.67 -0.59 -7.83
C LYS A 83 1.31 -0.75 -7.14
N LEU A 84 1.22 -0.39 -5.85
CA LEU A 84 -0.04 -0.46 -5.09
C LEU A 84 -1.10 0.46 -5.69
N LEU A 85 -0.75 1.67 -6.12
CA LEU A 85 -1.69 2.58 -6.81
C LEU A 85 -2.15 2.08 -8.17
N ALA A 86 -1.29 1.33 -8.87
CA ALA A 86 -1.61 0.79 -10.19
C ALA A 86 -2.52 -0.44 -10.11
N GLU A 87 -2.31 -1.30 -9.10
CA GLU A 87 -2.95 -2.61 -9.03
C GLU A 87 -4.08 -2.72 -8.01
N LEU A 88 -4.06 -1.98 -6.90
CA LEU A 88 -5.08 -2.11 -5.88
C LEU A 88 -6.41 -1.46 -6.30
N PRO A 89 -7.54 -2.04 -5.88
CA PRO A 89 -8.84 -1.39 -6.04
C PRO A 89 -8.96 -0.17 -5.13
N ASP A 90 -9.81 0.79 -5.50
CA ASP A 90 -10.00 2.04 -4.75
C ASP A 90 -10.58 1.78 -3.34
N GLU A 91 -11.30 0.68 -3.15
CA GLU A 91 -11.83 0.23 -1.84
C GLU A 91 -10.78 -0.48 -0.97
N ALA A 92 -9.55 -0.64 -1.45
CA ALA A 92 -8.51 -1.30 -0.68
C ALA A 92 -7.95 -0.39 0.43
N ARG A 93 -7.49 -1.03 1.50
CA ARG A 93 -6.76 -0.40 2.60
C ARG A 93 -5.34 -0.93 2.69
N VAL A 94 -4.39 -0.01 2.73
CA VAL A 94 -2.96 -0.31 2.89
C VAL A 94 -2.51 0.14 4.27
N VAL A 95 -1.78 -0.72 4.98
CA VAL A 95 -1.20 -0.42 6.28
C VAL A 95 0.31 -0.52 6.16
N ALA A 96 1.03 0.54 6.46
CA ALA A 96 2.48 0.57 6.45
C ALA A 96 3.00 0.57 7.90
N GLY A 97 3.96 -0.30 8.21
CA GLY A 97 4.67 -0.26 9.49
C GLY A 97 6.01 0.48 9.40
N ARG A 98 6.48 0.98 10.55
CA ARG A 98 7.77 1.62 10.85
C ARG A 98 8.11 2.93 10.12
N PHE A 99 7.70 3.05 8.85
CA PHE A 99 7.86 4.26 8.05
C PHE A 99 6.59 4.55 7.23
N PRO A 100 6.18 5.81 7.08
CA PRO A 100 5.06 6.17 6.21
C PRO A 100 5.42 6.09 4.73
N PHE A 101 4.41 6.11 3.86
CA PHE A 101 4.58 6.43 2.44
C PHE A 101 4.70 7.96 2.29
N PRO A 102 5.78 8.48 1.68
CA PRO A 102 6.07 9.91 1.68
C PRO A 102 5.08 10.75 0.87
N SER A 103 4.47 10.17 -0.17
CA SER A 103 3.52 10.85 -1.06
C SER A 103 2.05 10.63 -0.71
N TRP A 104 1.75 9.87 0.35
CA TRP A 104 0.37 9.51 0.71
C TRP A 104 0.00 10.12 2.05
N THR A 105 -1.24 10.62 2.13
CA THR A 105 -1.81 11.11 3.39
C THR A 105 -2.38 9.93 4.17
N PRO A 106 -1.91 9.65 5.40
CA PRO A 106 -2.45 8.56 6.21
C PRO A 106 -3.85 8.92 6.74
N THR A 107 -4.81 8.03 6.54
CA THR A 107 -6.17 8.13 7.10
C THR A 107 -6.16 7.87 8.62
N SER A 108 -5.25 7.02 9.10
CA SER A 108 -5.10 6.75 10.53
C SER A 108 -3.67 6.38 10.89
N THR A 109 -3.25 6.72 12.11
CA THR A 109 -1.95 6.33 12.65
C THR A 109 -2.13 5.69 14.02
N LEU A 110 -1.33 4.65 14.31
CA LEU A 110 -1.36 3.92 15.57
C LEU A 110 0.07 3.68 16.05
N GLY A 111 0.29 3.76 17.37
CA GLY A 111 1.60 3.55 17.99
C GLY A 111 2.49 4.79 18.02
N GLN A 112 3.68 4.65 18.60
CA GLN A 112 4.71 5.69 18.70
C GLN A 112 6.11 5.10 18.45
N GLY A 113 6.98 5.88 17.80
CA GLY A 113 8.37 5.49 17.57
C GLY A 113 8.52 4.30 16.60
N LEU A 114 9.22 3.25 17.03
CA LEU A 114 9.53 2.08 16.20
C LEU A 114 8.30 1.21 15.90
N GLU A 115 7.28 1.27 16.76
CA GLU A 115 6.02 0.54 16.65
C GLU A 115 4.94 1.35 15.91
N GLN A 116 5.31 2.46 15.28
CA GLN A 116 4.33 3.30 14.58
C GLN A 116 3.85 2.63 13.29
N VAL A 117 2.54 2.74 13.05
CA VAL A 117 1.81 2.16 11.93
C VAL A 117 0.93 3.25 11.30
N TRP A 118 0.87 3.26 9.96
CA TRP A 118 0.07 4.20 9.17
C TRP A 118 -0.90 3.42 8.30
N ALA A 119 -2.18 3.76 8.34
CA ALA A 119 -3.21 3.20 7.48
C ALA A 119 -3.62 4.22 6.41
N TYR A 120 -3.85 3.73 5.20
CA TYR A 120 -4.18 4.50 4.01
C TYR A 120 -5.38 3.85 3.34
N ASP A 121 -6.41 4.65 3.07
CA ASP A 121 -7.55 4.24 2.25
C ASP A 121 -7.27 4.61 0.80
N MET A 122 -7.27 3.64 -0.12
CA MET A 122 -6.85 3.86 -1.51
C MET A 122 -7.73 4.90 -2.22
N LYS A 123 -8.99 5.07 -1.80
CA LYS A 123 -9.89 6.11 -2.31
C LYS A 123 -9.45 7.54 -1.97
N GLU A 124 -8.69 7.71 -0.89
CA GLU A 124 -8.21 9.01 -0.39
C GLU A 124 -6.79 9.31 -0.85
N VAL A 125 -6.06 8.28 -1.31
CA VAL A 125 -4.71 8.46 -1.84
C VAL A 125 -4.81 9.16 -3.19
N PRO A 126 -4.09 10.29 -3.41
CA PRO A 126 -4.06 10.98 -4.68
C PRO A 126 -3.55 10.04 -5.77
N THR A 127 -4.46 9.48 -6.56
CA THR A 127 -4.10 8.70 -7.74
C THR A 127 -3.85 9.69 -8.86
N VAL A 128 -2.75 9.50 -9.59
CA VAL A 128 -2.44 10.28 -10.82
C VAL A 128 -3.53 10.11 -11.90
N LYS A 129 -4.56 9.30 -11.65
CA LYS A 129 -5.76 9.13 -12.47
C LYS A 129 -6.62 10.41 -12.57
N SER A 130 -6.46 11.41 -11.69
CA SER A 130 -7.27 12.64 -11.77
C SER A 130 -6.86 13.60 -12.90
N CYS A 131 -5.76 13.36 -13.62
CA CYS A 131 -5.36 14.21 -14.75
C CYS A 131 -6.05 13.89 -16.08
N LEU A 132 -6.97 12.90 -16.15
CA LEU A 132 -7.66 12.51 -17.38
C LEU A 132 -9.19 12.62 -17.33
N GLY A 133 -9.73 13.31 -16.32
CA GLY A 133 -11.17 13.52 -16.17
C GLY A 133 -11.52 15.01 -16.05
N THR A 134 -12.00 15.58 -17.16
CA THR A 134 -12.71 16.87 -17.23
C THR A 134 -11.84 18.13 -17.13
N GLN A 135 -11.49 18.70 -18.28
CA GLN A 135 -11.28 20.15 -18.36
C GLN A 135 -12.66 20.82 -18.45
N PRO A 136 -13.10 21.63 -17.48
CA PRO A 136 -14.18 22.57 -17.69
C PRO A 136 -13.66 23.65 -18.64
N GLY A 137 -14.36 23.88 -19.75
CA GLY A 137 -13.98 24.85 -20.76
C GLY A 137 -13.71 26.23 -20.16
N VAL A 138 -12.51 26.74 -20.41
CA VAL A 138 -12.16 28.13 -20.15
C VAL A 138 -12.97 29.02 -21.11
N PRO A 139 -13.74 30.01 -20.62
CA PRO A 139 -14.39 30.97 -21.50
C PRO A 139 -13.32 31.81 -22.18
N ARG A 140 -13.39 31.94 -23.50
CA ARG A 140 -12.54 32.85 -24.27
C ARG A 140 -12.88 34.28 -23.83
N HIS A 141 -11.98 34.91 -23.10
CA HIS A 141 -11.97 36.36 -22.99
C HIS A 141 -11.35 36.92 -24.28
N ASP A 142 -12.17 37.57 -25.09
CA ASP A 142 -11.72 38.47 -26.14
C ASP A 142 -10.83 39.56 -25.52
N VAL A 143 -9.59 39.65 -25.99
CA VAL A 143 -8.67 40.75 -25.68
C VAL A 143 -8.69 41.71 -26.89
N PRO A 144 -9.01 43.01 -26.72
CA PRO A 144 -9.03 43.96 -27.82
C PRO A 144 -7.63 44.21 -28.39
N ARG A 145 -7.54 44.35 -29.71
CA ARG A 145 -6.38 44.90 -30.44
C ARG A 145 -6.23 46.38 -30.12
N GLU A 146 -5.08 46.76 -29.57
CA GLU A 146 -4.37 48.06 -29.67
C GLU A 146 -3.35 48.09 -28.50
N GLN A 147 -2.07 48.42 -28.60
CA GLN A 147 -1.34 49.27 -29.54
C GLN A 147 0.10 48.79 -29.77
N GLN A 148 0.61 49.26 -30.89
CA GLN A 148 1.96 49.20 -31.44
C GLN A 148 3.00 50.04 -30.67
N HIS A 149 4.26 49.67 -30.91
CA HIS A 149 5.47 50.51 -31.06
C HIS A 149 6.42 50.77 -29.88
N SER A 150 7.71 50.69 -30.26
CA SER A 150 8.94 51.11 -29.59
C SER A 150 9.33 50.26 -28.38
N TYR A 151 10.55 49.74 -28.26
CA TYR A 151 11.82 50.47 -28.33
C TYR A 151 12.96 49.64 -28.93
N SER A 152 13.94 50.40 -29.44
CA SER A 152 15.22 50.04 -30.08
C SER A 152 16.12 49.07 -29.33
#